data_AF-A0A7V6NAN0-F1
#
_entry.id   AF-A0A7V6NAN0-F1
#
_cell.length_a   1.000
_cell.length_b   1.000
_cell.length_c   1.000
_cell.angle_alpha   90.00
_cell.angle_beta   90.00
_cell.angle_gamma   90.00
#
_symmetry.space_group_name_H-M   'P 1'
#
loop_
_entity.id
_entity.type
_entity.pdbx_description
1 polymer ?
#
loop_
_entity_poly.entity_id
_entity_poly.type
_entity_poly.pdbx_seq_one_letter_code
_entity_poly.pdbx_strand_id
1 'polypeptide(L)'
;MSKRVNIELIADKLPVKYRYKQFARWAGLFLSAVLLAYCLYFMVYFIDADANMFVKILTLTIAFVAVHTIIVRVTDVNSITFEDDGLKISYLGRASRFVEYNRITEIRLEGKMSFSLIANYLDDNGNNKSFTLKPSFPHKPEILLNLVEFSPNAKTAEEINRVVEVLRTGALQSVRHDYPEKE
;
A
#
# COMPACT_ATOMS: atom_id res chain seq x y z
N MET A 1 -7.35 23.56 14.28
CA MET A 1 -7.10 23.73 12.83
C MET A 1 -7.26 22.38 12.14
N SER A 2 -8.42 22.16 11.51
CA SER A 2 -8.72 20.94 10.74
C SER A 2 -7.86 20.96 9.47
N LYS A 3 -6.95 19.98 9.33
CA LYS A 3 -6.24 19.74 8.06
C LYS A 3 -7.29 19.30 7.04
N ARG A 4 -7.70 20.22 6.17
CA ARG A 4 -8.58 19.93 5.03
C ARG A 4 -7.85 18.94 4.13
N VAL A 5 -8.33 17.70 4.08
CA VAL A 5 -7.86 16.71 3.12
C VAL A 5 -8.48 17.12 1.79
N ASN A 6 -7.65 17.61 0.88
CA ASN A 6 -8.08 17.93 -0.48
C ASN A 6 -8.27 16.58 -1.20
N ILE A 7 -9.51 16.18 -1.43
CA ILE A 7 -9.87 14.91 -2.06
C ILE A 7 -10.49 15.30 -3.40
N GLU A 8 -9.67 15.31 -4.45
CA GLU A 8 -10.20 15.45 -5.81
C GLU A 8 -10.96 14.16 -6.15
N LEU A 9 -12.22 14.30 -6.54
CA LEU A 9 -13.07 13.21 -7.01
C LEU A 9 -12.63 12.88 -8.44
N ILE A 10 -11.76 11.89 -8.57
CA ILE A 10 -11.13 11.52 -9.84
C ILE A 10 -12.01 10.57 -10.67
N ALA A 11 -13.30 10.88 -10.79
CA ALA A 11 -14.14 10.20 -11.77
C ALA A 11 -13.78 10.61 -13.21
N ASP A 12 -13.14 11.77 -13.39
CA ASP A 12 -12.96 12.43 -14.70
C ASP A 12 -11.51 12.41 -15.26
N LYS A 13 -10.56 11.71 -14.60
CA LYS A 13 -9.14 11.66 -15.02
C LYS A 13 -8.56 10.24 -15.04
N LEU A 14 -9.33 9.24 -15.43
CA LEU A 14 -8.76 7.92 -15.71
C LEU A 14 -7.79 8.01 -16.90
N PRO A 15 -6.61 7.36 -16.86
CA PRO A 15 -6.07 6.52 -15.79
C PRO A 15 -5.29 7.30 -14.71
N VAL A 16 -5.57 7.03 -13.43
CA VAL A 16 -4.79 7.59 -12.30
C VAL A 16 -3.88 6.55 -11.68
N LYS A 17 -2.60 6.92 -11.58
CA LYS A 17 -1.55 6.10 -11.00
C LYS A 17 -1.10 6.64 -9.64
N TYR A 18 -1.43 5.91 -8.59
CA TYR A 18 -0.89 6.15 -7.25
C TYR A 18 0.39 5.36 -7.04
N ARG A 19 1.49 6.06 -6.79
CA ARG A 19 2.82 5.45 -6.59
C ARG A 19 3.33 5.69 -5.19
N TYR A 20 3.87 4.65 -4.57
CA TYR A 20 4.56 4.79 -3.30
C TYR A 20 5.80 5.70 -3.44
N LYS A 21 6.17 6.43 -2.39
CA LYS A 21 7.37 7.28 -2.35
C LYS A 21 8.62 6.43 -2.59
N GLN A 22 9.11 6.45 -3.83
CA GLN A 22 10.18 5.55 -4.27
C GLN A 22 11.48 5.76 -3.51
N PHE A 23 11.83 7.01 -3.19
CA PHE A 23 13.05 7.34 -2.47
C PHE A 23 13.10 6.67 -1.10
N ALA A 24 12.04 6.77 -0.29
CA ALA A 24 11.99 6.14 1.03
C ALA A 24 12.05 4.60 0.95
N ARG A 25 11.56 4.05 -0.16
CA ARG A 25 11.63 2.60 -0.42
C ARG A 25 13.05 2.17 -0.73
N TRP A 26 13.70 2.81 -1.70
CA TRP A 26 15.07 2.55 -2.10
C TRP A 26 16.07 2.82 -0.97
N ALA A 27 15.92 3.91 -0.23
CA ALA A 27 16.77 4.21 0.91
C ALA A 27 16.73 3.10 1.97
N GLY A 28 15.54 2.61 2.32
CA GLY A 28 15.43 1.50 3.28
C GLY A 28 15.92 0.17 2.72
N LEU A 29 15.72 -0.10 1.43
CA LEU A 29 16.24 -1.32 0.79
C LEU A 29 17.77 -1.30 0.72
N PHE A 30 18.35 -0.15 0.36
CA PHE A 30 19.78 0.08 0.36
C PHE A 30 20.37 -0.07 1.76
N LEU A 31 19.78 0.56 2.77
CA LEU A 31 20.26 0.44 4.16
C LEU A 31 20.20 -1.01 4.66
N SER A 32 19.11 -1.73 4.39
CA SER A 32 19.01 -3.15 4.74
C SER A 32 20.02 -4.02 3.98
N ALA A 33 20.31 -3.70 2.71
CA ALA A 33 21.32 -4.40 1.94
C ALA A 33 22.74 -4.15 2.48
N VAL A 34 23.07 -2.91 2.86
CA VAL A 34 24.35 -2.57 3.49
C VAL A 34 24.51 -3.28 4.83
N LEU A 35 23.45 -3.29 5.67
CA LEU A 35 23.46 -4.04 6.94
C LEU A 35 23.68 -5.54 6.72
N LEU A 36 23.02 -6.13 5.74
CA LEU A 36 23.18 -7.54 5.41
C LEU A 36 24.61 -7.83 4.93
N ALA A 37 25.15 -7.01 4.04
CA ALA A 37 26.53 -7.12 3.56
C ALA A 37 27.54 -6.99 4.71
N TYR A 38 27.31 -6.06 5.64
CA TYR A 38 28.14 -5.90 6.83
C TYR A 38 28.06 -7.12 7.75
N CYS A 39 26.87 -7.69 7.99
CA CYS A 39 26.73 -8.90 8.78
C CYS A 39 27.45 -10.09 8.14
N LEU A 40 27.37 -10.24 6.81
CA LEU A 40 28.09 -11.29 6.08
C LEU A 40 29.61 -11.09 6.17
N TYR A 41 30.08 -9.87 5.96
CA TYR A 41 31.49 -9.52 6.13
C TYR A 41 31.97 -9.83 7.56
N PHE A 42 31.21 -9.42 8.56
CA PHE A 42 31.53 -9.65 9.96
C PHE A 42 31.56 -11.14 10.31
N MET A 43 30.61 -11.94 9.80
CA MET A 43 30.61 -13.39 9.95
C MET A 43 31.86 -14.05 9.34
N VAL A 44 32.31 -13.59 8.17
CA VAL A 44 33.44 -14.22 7.46
C VAL A 44 34.79 -13.82 8.05
N TYR A 45 34.95 -12.57 8.48
CA TYR A 45 36.26 -12.03 8.90
C TYR A 45 36.50 -11.99 10.41
N PHE A 46 35.45 -11.95 11.22
CA PHE A 46 35.57 -11.73 12.68
C PHE A 46 34.96 -12.85 13.53
N ILE A 47 34.17 -13.75 12.96
CA ILE A 47 33.57 -14.84 13.71
C ILE A 47 34.39 -16.12 13.50
N ASP A 48 35.32 -16.34 14.42
CA ASP A 48 36.04 -17.61 14.55
C ASP A 48 35.26 -18.63 15.40
N ALA A 49 35.73 -19.89 15.40
CA ALA A 49 35.16 -20.96 16.23
C ALA A 49 35.09 -20.56 17.72
N ASP A 50 36.10 -19.83 18.21
CA ASP A 50 36.21 -19.38 19.60
C ASP A 50 35.48 -18.06 19.91
N ALA A 51 34.86 -17.43 18.90
CA ALA A 51 34.12 -16.19 19.12
C ALA A 51 32.92 -16.45 20.06
N ASN A 52 32.68 -15.48 20.96
CA ASN A 52 31.60 -15.55 21.94
C ASN A 52 30.25 -15.85 21.27
N MET A 53 29.55 -16.87 21.78
CA MET A 53 28.25 -17.32 21.27
C MET A 53 27.23 -16.18 21.17
N PHE A 54 27.28 -15.21 22.09
CA PHE A 54 26.41 -14.03 22.05
C PHE A 54 26.60 -13.22 20.76
N VAL A 55 27.84 -13.01 20.32
CA VAL A 55 28.17 -12.24 19.10
C VAL A 55 27.65 -12.98 17.86
N LYS A 56 27.74 -14.30 17.84
CA LYS A 56 27.22 -15.14 16.74
C LYS A 56 25.70 -15.01 16.60
N ILE A 57 24.98 -15.17 17.71
CA ILE A 57 23.51 -15.09 17.72
C ILE A 57 23.03 -13.67 17.38
N LEU A 58 23.69 -12.64 17.92
CA LEU A 58 23.35 -11.25 17.64
C LEU A 58 23.52 -10.94 16.15
N THR A 59 24.66 -11.32 15.56
CA THR A 59 24.93 -11.08 14.13
C THR A 59 23.91 -11.80 13.24
N LEU A 60 23.58 -13.06 13.57
CA LEU A 60 22.56 -13.82 12.83
C LEU A 60 21.17 -13.18 12.96
N THR A 61 20.81 -12.68 14.14
CA THR A 61 19.53 -11.99 14.39
C THR A 61 19.43 -10.72 13.56
N ILE A 62 20.49 -9.91 13.52
CA ILE A 62 20.51 -8.68 12.69
C ILE A 62 20.40 -9.04 11.21
N ALA A 63 21.13 -10.05 10.74
CA ALA A 63 21.05 -10.53 9.36
C ALA A 63 19.63 -10.99 9.00
N PHE A 64 18.99 -11.77 9.87
CA PHE A 64 17.61 -12.23 9.68
C PHE A 64 16.62 -11.06 9.57
N VAL A 65 16.72 -10.07 10.46
CA VAL A 65 15.89 -8.86 10.42
C VAL A 65 16.12 -8.06 9.13
N ALA A 66 17.37 -7.96 8.68
CA ALA A 66 17.71 -7.28 7.43
C ALA A 66 17.09 -7.98 6.21
N VAL A 67 17.25 -9.30 6.09
CA VAL A 67 16.64 -10.10 5.03
C VAL A 67 15.12 -9.99 5.07
N HIS A 68 14.50 -10.16 6.23
CA HIS A 68 13.06 -10.03 6.39
C HIS A 68 12.56 -8.66 5.94
N THR A 69 13.27 -7.58 6.31
CA THR A 69 12.94 -6.21 5.90
C THR A 69 13.02 -6.04 4.37
N ILE A 70 14.03 -6.61 3.72
CA ILE A 70 14.17 -6.60 2.26
C ILE A 70 12.97 -7.31 1.62
N ILE A 71 12.67 -8.54 2.06
CA ILE A 71 11.57 -9.35 1.52
C ILE A 71 10.25 -8.59 1.61
N VAL A 72 9.94 -8.04 2.78
CA VAL A 72 8.71 -7.26 2.99
C VAL A 72 8.67 -6.05 2.07
N ARG A 73 9.75 -5.27 1.97
CA ARG A 73 9.79 -4.08 1.11
C ARG A 73 9.72 -4.40 -0.38
N VAL A 74 10.20 -5.56 -0.81
CA VAL A 74 10.16 -6.01 -2.21
C VAL A 74 8.77 -6.55 -2.59
N THR A 75 8.08 -7.21 -1.65
CA THR A 75 6.77 -7.84 -1.88
C THR A 75 5.58 -6.88 -1.73
N ASP A 76 5.78 -5.75 -1.05
CA ASP A 76 4.77 -4.69 -0.88
C ASP A 76 4.26 -4.09 -2.20
N VAL A 77 3.03 -3.56 -2.17
CA VAL A 77 2.45 -2.83 -3.31
C VAL A 77 3.34 -1.63 -3.67
N ASN A 78 3.68 -1.49 -4.96
CA ASN A 78 4.51 -0.42 -5.48
C ASN A 78 3.69 0.70 -6.11
N SER A 79 2.72 0.33 -6.93
CA SER A 79 1.77 1.29 -7.48
C SER A 79 0.43 0.62 -7.71
N ILE A 80 -0.61 1.43 -7.65
CA ILE A 80 -1.96 1.09 -8.06
C ILE A 80 -2.31 2.01 -9.21
N THR A 81 -2.80 1.44 -10.30
CA THR A 81 -3.34 2.20 -11.43
C THR A 81 -4.80 1.85 -11.54
N PHE A 82 -5.66 2.88 -11.49
CA PHE A 82 -7.07 2.76 -11.81
C PHE A 82 -7.20 2.90 -13.33
N GLU A 83 -7.73 1.86 -13.97
CA GLU A 83 -8.04 1.79 -15.41
C GLU A 83 -9.56 1.60 -15.55
N ASP A 84 -10.12 1.87 -16.72
CA ASP A 84 -11.59 1.88 -16.91
C ASP A 84 -12.24 0.53 -16.57
N ASP A 85 -11.57 -0.58 -16.90
CA ASP A 85 -12.09 -1.93 -16.71
C ASP A 85 -11.68 -2.56 -15.37
N GLY A 86 -10.74 -1.95 -14.64
CA GLY A 86 -10.20 -2.56 -13.42
C GLY A 86 -8.98 -1.89 -12.80
N LEU A 87 -8.43 -2.58 -11.81
CA LEU A 87 -7.32 -2.12 -10.99
C LEU A 87 -6.03 -2.87 -11.33
N LYS A 88 -5.00 -2.15 -11.77
CA LYS A 88 -3.67 -2.72 -11.97
C LYS A 88 -2.78 -2.47 -10.76
N ILE A 89 -2.49 -3.55 -10.04
CA ILE A 89 -1.63 -3.56 -8.86
C ILE A 89 -0.24 -4.01 -9.26
N SER A 90 0.72 -3.11 -9.19
CA SER A 90 2.12 -3.40 -9.49
C SER A 90 2.93 -3.59 -8.21
N TYR A 91 3.83 -4.55 -8.24
CA TYR A 91 4.75 -4.87 -7.16
C TYR A 91 6.19 -4.79 -7.67
N LEU A 92 7.16 -4.80 -6.76
CA LEU A 92 8.57 -4.77 -7.14
C LEU A 92 9.14 -6.18 -7.38
N GLY A 93 8.82 -7.13 -6.48
CA GLY A 93 9.32 -8.51 -6.55
C GLY A 93 8.33 -9.55 -7.05
N ARG A 94 7.17 -9.14 -7.56
CA ARG A 94 6.19 -10.06 -8.18
C ARG A 94 5.54 -9.40 -9.39
N ALA A 95 5.03 -10.21 -10.30
CA ALA A 95 4.32 -9.73 -11.49
C ALA A 95 3.15 -8.81 -11.09
N SER A 96 2.94 -7.76 -11.87
CA SER A 96 1.76 -6.92 -11.74
C SER A 96 0.51 -7.74 -11.98
N ARG A 97 -0.55 -7.48 -11.21
CA ARG A 97 -1.85 -8.13 -11.38
C ARG A 97 -2.90 -7.11 -11.76
N PHE A 98 -3.74 -7.50 -12.71
CA PHE A 98 -4.94 -6.77 -13.06
C PHE A 98 -6.13 -7.44 -12.35
N VAL A 99 -7.01 -6.64 -11.78
CA VAL A 99 -8.20 -7.09 -11.06
C VAL A 99 -9.39 -6.29 -11.57
N GLU A 100 -10.30 -6.94 -12.27
CA GLU A 100 -11.58 -6.34 -12.69
C GLU A 100 -12.40 -5.93 -11.46
N TYR A 101 -13.06 -4.76 -11.52
CA TYR A 101 -13.86 -4.27 -10.40
C TYR A 101 -14.98 -5.21 -9.97
N ASN A 102 -15.59 -5.91 -10.94
CA ASN A 102 -16.66 -6.87 -10.70
C ASN A 102 -16.23 -8.07 -9.84
N ARG A 103 -14.92 -8.33 -9.74
CA ARG A 103 -14.37 -9.46 -8.99
C ARG A 103 -13.92 -9.10 -7.58
N ILE A 104 -14.04 -7.83 -7.19
CA ILE A 104 -13.75 -7.37 -5.84
C ILE A 104 -14.94 -7.75 -4.96
N THR A 105 -14.69 -8.65 -4.01
CA THR A 105 -15.75 -9.24 -3.17
C THR A 105 -15.91 -8.51 -1.85
N GLU A 106 -14.85 -7.90 -1.34
CA GLU A 106 -14.88 -7.28 -0.02
C GLU A 106 -13.80 -6.22 0.15
N ILE A 107 -14.14 -5.14 0.85
CA ILE A 107 -13.22 -4.06 1.20
C ILE A 107 -13.27 -3.86 2.72
N ARG A 108 -12.10 -3.91 3.38
CA ARG A 108 -11.95 -3.75 4.82
C ARG A 108 -10.85 -2.74 5.17
N LEU A 109 -11.04 -2.07 6.30
CA LEU A 109 -10.04 -1.21 6.92
C LEU A 109 -9.55 -1.88 8.19
N GLU A 110 -8.23 -1.97 8.38
CA GLU A 110 -7.63 -2.56 9.58
C GLU A 110 -6.66 -1.58 10.25
N GLY A 111 -6.81 -1.37 11.56
CA GLY A 111 -5.93 -0.52 12.37
C GLY A 111 -6.60 0.77 12.87
N LYS A 112 -6.32 1.13 14.13
CA LYS A 112 -7.00 2.23 14.84
C LYS A 112 -6.48 3.65 14.55
N MET A 113 -5.16 3.81 14.37
CA MET A 113 -4.55 5.13 14.12
C MET A 113 -4.04 5.30 12.69
N SER A 114 -3.45 4.24 12.12
CA SER A 114 -3.00 4.23 10.74
C SER A 114 -3.59 3.00 10.09
N PHE A 115 -4.62 3.22 9.27
CA PHE A 115 -5.39 2.13 8.67
C PHE A 115 -4.65 1.51 7.48
N SER A 116 -4.66 0.19 7.41
CA SER A 116 -4.37 -0.56 6.20
C SER A 116 -5.66 -0.78 5.42
N LEU A 117 -5.63 -0.59 4.11
CA LEU A 117 -6.75 -0.91 3.24
C LEU A 117 -6.56 -2.33 2.70
N ILE A 118 -7.51 -3.22 2.96
CA ILE A 118 -7.48 -4.60 2.49
C ILE A 118 -8.66 -4.78 1.54
N ALA A 119 -8.38 -5.23 0.33
CA ALA A 119 -9.42 -5.59 -0.63
C ALA A 119 -9.23 -7.04 -1.08
N ASN A 120 -10.30 -7.81 -0.94
CA ASN A 120 -10.39 -9.20 -1.36
C ASN A 120 -11.00 -9.26 -2.76
N TYR A 121 -10.42 -10.11 -3.61
CA TYR A 121 -10.85 -10.30 -4.98
C TYR A 121 -10.73 -11.77 -5.39
N LEU A 122 -11.54 -12.16 -6.38
CA LEU A 122 -11.44 -13.46 -7.02
C LEU A 122 -10.47 -13.36 -8.21
N ASP A 123 -9.46 -14.23 -8.21
CA ASP A 123 -8.53 -14.39 -9.32
C ASP A 123 -9.20 -15.08 -10.53
N ASP A 124 -8.55 -15.11 -11.70
CA ASP A 124 -9.06 -15.81 -12.91
C ASP A 124 -9.40 -17.29 -12.67
N ASN A 125 -8.73 -17.90 -11.69
CA ASN A 125 -8.94 -19.29 -11.30
C ASN A 125 -10.01 -19.45 -10.19
N GLY A 126 -10.77 -18.40 -9.86
CA GLY A 126 -11.78 -18.42 -8.79
C GLY A 126 -11.21 -18.47 -7.37
N ASN A 127 -9.90 -18.25 -7.20
CA ASN A 127 -9.26 -18.26 -5.90
C ASN A 127 -9.40 -16.91 -5.20
N ASN A 128 -9.77 -16.93 -3.92
CA ASN A 128 -9.78 -15.73 -3.08
C ASN A 128 -8.35 -15.25 -2.84
N LYS A 129 -8.07 -14.03 -3.27
CA LYS A 129 -6.82 -13.33 -3.02
C LYS A 129 -7.12 -11.97 -2.41
N SER A 130 -6.11 -11.41 -1.75
CA SER A 130 -6.21 -10.08 -1.17
C SER A 130 -5.01 -9.24 -1.57
N PHE A 131 -5.23 -7.94 -1.64
CA PHE A 131 -4.16 -6.97 -1.62
C PHE A 131 -4.32 -6.04 -0.44
N THR A 132 -3.19 -5.70 0.17
CA THR A 132 -3.14 -4.82 1.33
C THR A 132 -2.33 -3.59 0.98
N LEU A 133 -2.93 -2.42 1.17
CA LEU A 133 -2.23 -1.14 1.16
C LEU A 133 -1.82 -0.81 2.58
N LYS A 134 -0.52 -0.74 2.78
CA LYS A 134 0.07 -0.42 4.07
C LYS A 134 -0.33 0.97 4.53
N PRO A 135 -0.24 1.24 5.84
CA PRO A 135 -0.66 2.53 6.36
C PRO A 135 0.16 3.71 5.81
N SER A 136 1.39 3.47 5.35
CA SER A 136 2.26 4.48 4.72
C SER A 136 1.97 4.73 3.23
N PHE A 137 1.02 4.01 2.62
CA PHE A 137 0.66 4.23 1.21
C PHE A 137 -0.03 5.60 1.04
N PRO A 138 0.33 6.37 0.00
CA PRO A 138 -0.24 7.70 -0.20
C PRO A 138 -1.68 7.63 -0.74
N HIS A 139 -2.47 8.70 -0.56
CA HIS A 139 -3.81 8.88 -1.15
C HIS A 139 -4.83 7.75 -0.86
N LYS A 140 -4.68 7.01 0.24
CA LYS A 140 -5.62 5.92 0.60
C LYS A 140 -7.09 6.34 0.68
N PRO A 141 -7.48 7.54 1.17
CA PRO A 141 -8.89 7.94 1.17
C PRO A 141 -9.49 8.03 -0.24
N GLU A 142 -8.73 8.58 -1.20
CA GLU A 142 -9.14 8.64 -2.61
C GLU A 142 -9.23 7.23 -3.21
N ILE A 143 -8.22 6.39 -2.96
CA ILE A 143 -8.20 4.99 -3.41
C ILE A 143 -9.39 4.22 -2.85
N LEU A 144 -9.74 4.43 -1.57
CA LEU A 144 -10.89 3.82 -0.93
C LEU A 144 -12.21 4.29 -1.58
N LEU A 145 -12.36 5.60 -1.77
CA LEU A 145 -13.54 6.17 -2.42
C LEU A 145 -13.74 5.56 -3.83
N ASN A 146 -12.69 5.60 -4.65
CA ASN A 146 -12.74 5.04 -6.01
C ASN A 146 -13.02 3.53 -5.98
N LEU A 147 -12.40 2.76 -5.08
CA LEU A 147 -12.68 1.33 -4.97
C LEU A 147 -14.14 1.03 -4.64
N VAL A 148 -14.75 1.80 -3.73
CA VAL A 148 -16.16 1.61 -3.37
C VAL A 148 -17.08 2.06 -4.49
N GLU A 149 -16.77 3.15 -5.20
CA GLU A 149 -17.57 3.64 -6.32
C GLU A 149 -17.53 2.70 -7.54
N PHE A 150 -16.35 2.15 -7.87
CA PHE A 150 -16.20 1.25 -9.01
C PHE A 150 -16.56 -0.22 -8.69
N SER A 151 -16.63 -0.61 -7.42
CA SER A 151 -16.91 -2.01 -7.01
C SER A 151 -18.29 -2.15 -6.35
N PRO A 152 -19.40 -2.05 -7.10
CA PRO A 152 -20.75 -2.07 -6.53
C PRO A 152 -21.11 -3.41 -5.86
N ASN A 153 -20.41 -4.49 -6.22
CA ASN A 153 -20.63 -5.84 -5.67
C ASN A 153 -19.83 -6.13 -4.40
N ALA A 154 -18.91 -5.24 -4.01
CA ALA A 154 -18.03 -5.47 -2.87
C ALA A 154 -18.79 -5.29 -1.56
N LYS A 155 -18.65 -6.25 -0.64
CA LYS A 155 -19.15 -6.09 0.73
C LYS A 155 -18.28 -5.06 1.45
N THR A 156 -18.91 -3.96 1.87
CA THR A 156 -18.29 -2.93 2.71
C THR A 156 -18.89 -2.95 4.11
N ALA A 157 -18.06 -2.72 5.12
CA ALA A 157 -18.55 -2.49 6.47
C ALA A 157 -19.31 -1.15 6.56
N GLU A 158 -20.27 -1.04 7.47
CA GLU A 158 -21.07 0.18 7.66
C GLU A 158 -20.19 1.40 8.00
N GLU A 159 -19.10 1.19 8.75
CA GLU A 159 -18.09 2.20 9.06
C GLU A 159 -17.42 2.76 7.79
N ILE A 160 -17.16 1.91 6.80
CA ILE A 160 -16.57 2.32 5.52
C ILE A 160 -17.56 3.19 4.75
N ASN A 161 -18.84 2.82 4.73
CA ASN A 161 -19.87 3.60 4.04
C ASN A 161 -20.01 5.00 4.65
N ARG A 162 -19.96 5.14 5.98
CA ARG A 162 -19.94 6.45 6.66
C ARG A 162 -18.70 7.27 6.31
N VAL A 163 -17.52 6.64 6.28
CA VAL A 163 -16.29 7.31 5.90
C VAL A 163 -16.39 7.79 4.44
N VAL A 164 -16.83 6.93 3.53
CA VAL A 164 -17.03 7.26 2.10
C VAL A 164 -18.02 8.41 1.93
N GLU A 165 -19.12 8.45 2.68
CA GLU A 165 -20.10 9.54 2.63
C GLU A 165 -19.50 10.89 3.06
N VAL A 166 -18.69 10.89 4.12
CA VAL A 166 -17.96 12.09 4.57
C VAL A 166 -16.92 12.51 3.52
N LEU A 167 -16.18 11.57 2.94
CA LEU A 167 -15.19 11.85 1.89
C LEU A 167 -15.86 12.40 0.62
N ARG A 168 -17.00 11.84 0.20
CA ARG A 168 -17.80 12.33 -0.93
C ARG A 168 -18.29 13.74 -0.69
N THR A 169 -18.82 14.02 0.50
CA THR A 169 -19.29 15.37 0.86
C THR A 169 -18.13 16.39 0.86
N GLY A 170 -16.98 16.00 1.42
CA GLY A 170 -15.77 16.84 1.41
C GLY A 170 -15.21 17.07 0.00
N ALA A 171 -15.23 16.04 -0.85
CA ALA A 171 -14.80 16.14 -2.25
C ALA A 171 -15.75 17.03 -3.07
N LEU A 172 -17.07 16.90 -2.92
CA LEU A 172 -18.06 17.78 -3.55
C LEU A 172 -17.90 19.25 -3.13
N GLN A 173 -17.54 19.51 -1.88
CA GLN A 173 -17.23 20.87 -1.39
C GLN A 173 -15.94 21.43 -1.98
N SER A 174 -14.94 20.58 -2.27
CA SER A 174 -13.69 21.01 -2.92
C SER A 174 -13.92 21.36 -4.40
N VAL A 175 -14.78 20.61 -5.11
CA VAL A 175 -15.15 20.87 -6.51
C VAL A 175 -15.99 22.16 -6.64
N ARG A 176 -16.90 22.41 -5.69
CA ARG A 176 -17.71 23.64 -5.67
C ARG A 176 -16.89 24.92 -5.46
N HIS A 177 -15.68 24.82 -4.94
CA HIS A 177 -14.84 26.00 -4.70
C HIS A 177 -13.98 26.39 -5.90
N ASP A 178 -13.85 25.50 -6.89
CA ASP A 178 -13.03 25.72 -8.10
C ASP A 178 -13.83 26.38 -9.25
N TYR A 179 -15.16 26.45 -9.11
CA TYR A 179 -16.01 27.30 -9.94
C TYR A 179 -16.62 28.40 -9.07
N PRO A 180 -16.06 29.63 -9.07
CA PRO A 180 -16.85 30.75 -8.58
C PRO A 180 -18.07 30.85 -9.50
N GLU A 181 -19.27 30.78 -8.91
CA GLU A 181 -20.49 31.24 -9.57
C GLU A 181 -20.19 32.63 -10.12
N LYS A 182 -20.07 32.73 -11.45
CA LYS A 182 -20.07 34.03 -12.11
C LYS A 182 -21.49 34.55 -11.99
N GLU A 183 -21.68 35.47 -11.06
CA GLU A 183 -22.83 36.40 -11.03
C GLU A 183 -22.96 37.14 -12.36
#